data_AF-A0A386PSA9-F1
#
_entry.id   AF-A0A386PSA9-F1
#
_cell.length_a   1.000
_cell.length_b   1.000
_cell.length_c   1.000
_cell.angle_alpha   90.00
_cell.angle_beta   90.00
_cell.angle_gamma   90.00
#
_symmetry.space_group_name_H-M   'P 1'
#
loop_
_entity.id
_entity.type
_entity.pdbx_description
1 polymer ?
#
loop_
_entity_poly.entity_id
_entity_poly.type
_entity_poly.pdbx_seq_one_letter_code
_entity_poly.pdbx_strand_id
1 'polypeptide(L)'
;MNKQVKNRVLEAFIDEFLIRLREVAADPAMKKRPDLEAIVYQDIKILEQTDNLDKLAPKMFQQISSRYIEEPANFPKSLIELYYWARVETNKYDAVAWSDVQAGTNWLEK
;
A
#
# COMPACT_ATOMS: atom_id res chain seq x y z
N MET A 1 20.07 -6.32 -8.18
CA MET A 1 20.11 -4.83 -8.15
C MET A 1 20.85 -4.35 -6.89
N ASN A 2 21.61 -3.24 -6.88
CA ASN A 2 22.39 -2.79 -5.70
C ASN A 2 21.46 -2.45 -4.52
N LYS A 3 21.78 -2.87 -3.29
CA LYS A 3 20.90 -2.75 -2.09
C LYS A 3 20.43 -1.30 -1.86
N GLN A 4 21.27 -0.32 -2.19
CA GLN A 4 20.96 1.11 -2.12
C GLN A 4 19.88 1.57 -3.13
N VAL A 5 19.82 0.96 -4.32
CA VAL A 5 18.81 1.28 -5.34
C VAL A 5 17.46 0.73 -4.92
N LYS A 6 17.44 -0.47 -4.31
CA LYS A 6 16.22 -1.13 -3.83
C LYS A 6 15.56 -0.32 -2.71
N ASN A 7 16.35 0.21 -1.76
CA ASN A 7 15.84 1.09 -0.70
C ASN A 7 15.26 2.40 -1.24
N ARG A 8 15.93 3.06 -2.20
CA ARG A 8 15.42 4.33 -2.77
C ARG A 8 14.11 4.16 -3.54
N VAL A 9 13.94 3.05 -4.24
CA VAL A 9 12.71 2.78 -4.99
C VAL A 9 11.57 2.48 -4.02
N LEU A 10 11.81 1.69 -2.97
CA LEU A 10 10.85 1.45 -1.89
C LEU A 10 10.45 2.74 -1.15
N GLU A 11 11.42 3.58 -0.78
CA GLU A 11 11.18 4.89 -0.16
C GLU A 11 10.29 5.77 -1.05
N ALA A 12 10.60 5.87 -2.35
CA ALA A 12 9.79 6.64 -3.29
C ALA A 12 8.34 6.11 -3.42
N PHE A 13 8.15 4.80 -3.33
CA PHE A 13 6.80 4.22 -3.32
C PHE A 13 6.06 4.47 -2.00
N ILE A 14 6.74 4.39 -0.85
CA ILE A 14 6.14 4.73 0.44
C ILE A 14 5.69 6.19 0.45
N ASP A 15 6.52 7.10 -0.07
CA ASP A 15 6.19 8.53 -0.18
C ASP A 15 4.98 8.78 -1.08
N GLU A 16 4.98 8.20 -2.28
CA GLU A 16 3.84 8.29 -3.21
C GLU A 16 2.57 7.66 -2.63
N PHE A 17 2.71 6.55 -1.89
CA PHE A 17 1.58 5.89 -1.26
C PHE A 17 1.00 6.73 -0.13
N LEU A 18 1.82 7.39 0.68
CA LEU A 18 1.40 8.34 1.70
C LEU A 18 0.69 9.55 1.11
N ILE A 19 1.19 10.10 -0.02
CA ILE A 19 0.54 11.21 -0.73
C ILE A 19 -0.87 10.79 -1.15
N ARG A 20 -1.00 9.65 -1.82
CA ARG A 20 -2.31 9.16 -2.30
C ARG A 20 -3.26 8.79 -1.17
N LEU A 21 -2.77 8.23 -0.06
CA LEU A 21 -3.58 7.99 1.14
C LEU A 21 -4.17 9.29 1.69
N ARG A 22 -3.37 10.37 1.74
CA ARG A 22 -3.83 11.69 2.18
C ARG A 22 -4.84 12.30 1.21
N GLU A 23 -4.64 12.13 -0.10
CA GLU A 23 -5.60 12.57 -1.12
C GLU A 23 -6.94 11.83 -0.98
N VAL A 24 -6.90 10.51 -0.78
CA VAL A 24 -8.09 9.69 -0.50
C VAL A 24 -8.77 10.18 0.77
N ALA A 25 -8.04 10.37 1.87
CA ALA A 25 -8.60 10.86 3.13
C ALA A 25 -9.30 12.23 2.98
N ALA A 26 -8.81 13.08 2.07
CA ALA A 26 -9.41 14.37 1.77
C ALA A 26 -10.63 14.31 0.83
N ASP A 27 -10.91 13.16 0.21
CA ASP A 27 -12.05 12.99 -0.70
C ASP A 27 -13.39 13.20 0.05
N PRO A 28 -14.27 14.10 -0.42
CA PRO A 28 -15.60 14.29 0.16
C PRO A 28 -16.44 13.00 0.31
N ALA A 29 -16.21 11.99 -0.53
CA ALA A 29 -16.86 10.69 -0.42
C ALA A 29 -16.47 9.93 0.85
N MET A 30 -15.24 10.12 1.36
CA MET A 30 -14.79 9.50 2.62
C MET A 30 -15.60 10.00 3.82
N LYS A 31 -16.08 11.25 3.79
CA LYS A 31 -16.92 11.81 4.88
C LYS A 31 -18.23 11.05 5.08
N LYS A 32 -18.68 10.31 4.06
CA LYS A 32 -19.87 9.45 4.15
C LYS A 32 -19.57 8.08 4.76
N ARG A 33 -18.28 7.76 4.91
CA ARG A 33 -17.74 6.48 5.40
C ARG A 33 -16.64 6.74 6.44
N PRO A 34 -17.00 7.27 7.63
CA PRO A 34 -16.04 7.58 8.69
C PRO A 34 -15.29 6.33 9.19
N ASP A 35 -15.86 5.14 9.00
CA ASP A 35 -15.21 3.86 9.24
C ASP A 35 -13.99 3.65 8.34
N LEU A 36 -14.11 3.97 7.04
CA LEU A 36 -13.02 3.88 6.07
C LEU A 36 -12.01 5.00 6.28
N GLU A 37 -12.48 6.19 6.62
CA GLU A 37 -11.62 7.34 6.93
C GLU A 37 -10.71 7.04 8.13
N ALA A 38 -11.24 6.43 9.19
CA ALA A 38 -10.47 6.01 10.35
C ALA A 38 -9.38 4.98 9.98
N ILE A 39 -9.68 4.02 9.10
CA ILE A 39 -8.70 3.03 8.61
C ILE A 39 -7.58 3.74 7.85
N VAL A 40 -7.92 4.60 6.89
CA VAL A 40 -6.92 5.34 6.09
C VAL A 40 -6.01 6.19 6.97
N TYR A 41 -6.56 6.92 7.95
CA TYR A 41 -5.74 7.70 8.89
C TYR A 41 -4.85 6.84 9.78
N GLN A 42 -5.33 5.66 10.19
CA GLN A 42 -4.52 4.72 10.95
C GLN A 42 -3.35 4.20 10.11
N ASP A 43 -3.60 3.87 8.85
CA ASP A 43 -2.57 3.37 7.94
C ASP A 43 -1.52 4.45 7.62
N ILE A 44 -1.94 5.71 7.42
CA ILE A 44 -1.02 6.86 7.29
C ILE A 44 -0.09 6.94 8.50
N LYS A 45 -0.63 6.89 9.73
CA LYS A 45 0.19 6.97 10.95
C LYS A 45 1.17 5.80 11.05
N ILE A 46 0.75 4.60 10.66
CA ILE A 46 1.63 3.43 10.71
C ILE A 46 2.75 3.57 9.68
N LEU A 47 2.47 4.04 8.46
CA LEU A 47 3.49 4.31 7.44
C LEU A 47 4.48 5.40 7.85
N GLU A 48 4.00 6.47 8.50
CA GLU A 48 4.87 7.53 9.00
C GLU A 48 5.78 7.09 10.16
N GLN A 49 5.34 6.10 10.94
CA GLN A 49 6.08 5.59 12.10
C GLN A 49 6.91 4.36 11.79
N THR A 50 6.60 3.66 10.69
CA THR A 50 7.21 2.38 10.33
C THR A 50 7.41 2.31 8.83
N ASP A 51 8.63 1.97 8.40
CA ASP A 51 8.93 1.65 6.99
C ASP A 51 8.39 0.26 6.59
N ASN A 52 7.43 -0.29 7.33
CA ASN A 52 7.03 -1.70 7.24
C ASN A 52 5.82 -1.92 6.33
N LEU A 53 5.99 -1.50 5.09
CA LEU A 53 4.99 -1.59 4.03
C LEU A 53 4.53 -3.03 3.74
N ASP A 54 5.45 -4.00 3.85
CA ASP A 54 5.20 -5.43 3.59
C ASP A 54 4.10 -6.01 4.48
N LYS A 55 3.95 -5.48 5.70
CA LYS A 55 2.89 -5.92 6.63
C LYS A 55 1.64 -5.06 6.55
N LEU A 56 1.81 -3.77 6.24
CA LEU A 56 0.70 -2.85 6.22
C LEU A 56 -0.16 -3.01 4.95
N ALA A 57 0.46 -3.08 3.77
CA ALA A 57 -0.27 -3.13 2.52
C ALA A 57 -1.24 -4.33 2.42
N PRO A 58 -0.84 -5.58 2.77
CA PRO A 58 -1.77 -6.72 2.75
C PRO A 58 -2.94 -6.54 3.74
N LYS A 59 -2.67 -5.99 4.93
CA LYS A 59 -3.70 -5.74 5.94
C LYS A 59 -4.70 -4.69 5.46
N MET A 60 -4.21 -3.59 4.89
CA MET A 60 -5.05 -2.55 4.31
C MET A 60 -5.90 -3.11 3.16
N PHE A 61 -5.31 -3.89 2.25
CA PHE A 61 -6.03 -4.53 1.15
C PHE A 61 -7.14 -5.46 1.64
N GLN A 62 -6.87 -6.23 2.69
CA GLN A 62 -7.89 -7.07 3.31
C GLN A 62 -9.02 -6.23 3.90
N GLN A 63 -8.70 -5.18 4.66
CA GLN A 63 -9.71 -4.32 5.29
C GLN A 63 -10.59 -3.60 4.26
N ILE A 64 -10.00 -3.02 3.21
CA ILE A 64 -10.73 -2.35 2.13
C ILE A 64 -11.65 -3.33 1.40
N SER A 65 -11.13 -4.51 1.03
CA SER A 65 -11.91 -5.50 0.28
C SER A 65 -13.04 -6.10 1.12
N SER A 66 -12.81 -6.40 2.40
CA SER A 66 -13.87 -6.83 3.31
C SER A 66 -14.97 -5.79 3.45
N ARG A 67 -14.62 -4.51 3.66
CA ARG A 67 -15.61 -3.44 3.78
C ARG A 67 -16.39 -3.18 2.51
N TYR A 68 -15.75 -3.35 1.35
CA TYR A 68 -16.42 -3.27 0.05
C TYR A 68 -17.45 -4.38 -0.14
N ILE A 69 -17.15 -5.61 0.31
CA ILE A 69 -18.07 -6.74 0.26
C ILE A 69 -19.26 -6.55 1.22
N GLU A 70 -18.99 -6.08 2.44
CA GLU A 70 -20.01 -5.84 3.46
C GLU A 70 -20.99 -4.73 3.06
N GLU A 71 -20.46 -3.61 2.58
CA GLU A 71 -21.25 -2.43 2.22
C GLU A 71 -20.67 -1.73 0.99
N PRO A 72 -21.01 -2.23 -0.23
CA PRO A 72 -20.51 -1.65 -1.49
C PRO A 72 -21.16 -0.31 -1.82
N ALA A 73 -22.33 -0.03 -1.24
CA ALA A 73 -23.03 1.23 -1.46
C ALA A 73 -22.19 2.40 -0.91
N ASN A 74 -22.11 3.47 -1.70
CA ASN A 74 -21.37 4.69 -1.35
C ASN A 74 -19.88 4.47 -1.06
N PHE A 75 -19.28 3.39 -1.57
CA PHE A 75 -17.86 3.16 -1.39
C PHE A 75 -17.04 4.21 -2.16
N PRO A 76 -16.08 4.90 -1.51
CA PRO A 76 -15.31 5.96 -2.15
C PRO A 76 -14.51 5.44 -3.35
N LYS A 77 -14.71 6.04 -4.53
CA LYS A 77 -14.03 5.63 -5.76
C LYS A 77 -12.52 5.80 -5.64
N SER A 78 -12.08 6.88 -4.99
CA SER A 78 -10.67 7.17 -4.71
C SER A 78 -10.00 6.05 -3.90
N LEU A 79 -10.70 5.46 -2.93
CA LEU A 79 -10.18 4.33 -2.14
C LEU A 79 -10.06 3.05 -2.98
N ILE A 80 -10.97 2.83 -3.93
CA ILE A 80 -10.89 1.71 -4.88
C ILE A 80 -9.70 1.90 -5.85
N GLU A 81 -9.52 3.13 -6.36
CA GLU A 81 -8.40 3.46 -7.25
C GLU A 81 -7.05 3.30 -6.53
N LEU A 82 -6.96 3.76 -5.27
CA LEU A 82 -5.80 3.54 -4.41
C LEU A 82 -5.51 2.05 -4.23
N TYR A 83 -6.53 1.25 -3.93
CA TYR A 83 -6.39 -0.20 -3.76
C TYR A 83 -5.77 -0.86 -5.01
N TYR A 84 -6.28 -0.57 -6.20
CA TYR A 84 -5.76 -1.17 -7.42
C TYR A 84 -4.35 -0.67 -7.75
N TRP A 85 -4.10 0.62 -7.63
CA TRP A 85 -2.78 1.20 -7.86
C TRP A 85 -1.74 0.57 -6.92
N ALA A 86 -2.02 0.57 -5.62
CA ALA A 86 -1.11 0.04 -4.62
C ALA A 86 -0.86 -1.46 -4.83
N ARG A 87 -1.89 -2.25 -5.18
CA ARG A 87 -1.74 -3.68 -5.47
C ARG A 87 -0.87 -3.95 -6.69
N VAL A 88 -0.99 -3.13 -7.74
CA VAL A 88 -0.13 -3.24 -8.94
C VAL A 88 1.31 -2.91 -8.59
N GLU A 89 1.54 -1.82 -7.85
CA GLU A 89 2.89 -1.44 -7.43
C GLU A 89 3.52 -2.48 -6.50
N THR A 90 2.82 -2.95 -5.45
CA THR A 90 3.33 -4.00 -4.55
C THR A 90 3.68 -5.28 -5.32
N ASN A 91 2.87 -5.67 -6.31
CA ASN A 91 3.19 -6.83 -7.15
C ASN A 91 4.45 -6.60 -8.00
N LYS A 92 4.71 -5.38 -8.49
CA LYS A 92 5.97 -5.07 -9.17
C LYS A 92 7.15 -5.19 -8.20
N TYR A 93 7.01 -4.73 -6.97
CA TYR A 93 8.03 -4.89 -5.93
C TYR A 93 8.30 -6.36 -5.62
N ASP A 94 7.26 -7.16 -5.39
CA ASP A 94 7.39 -8.60 -5.14
C ASP A 94 8.01 -9.32 -6.33
N ALA A 95 7.62 -8.97 -7.57
CA ALA A 95 8.21 -9.53 -8.78
C ALA A 95 9.68 -9.16 -8.94
N VAL A 96 10.08 -7.94 -8.61
CA VAL A 96 11.49 -7.51 -8.58
C VAL A 96 12.26 -8.27 -7.49
N ALA A 97 11.66 -8.47 -6.31
CA ALA A 97 12.25 -9.26 -5.23
C ALA A 97 12.43 -10.73 -5.62
N TRP A 98 11.45 -11.33 -6.29
CA TRP A 98 11.50 -12.71 -6.83
C TRP A 98 12.47 -12.85 -8.01
N SER A 99 12.55 -11.85 -8.89
CA SER A 99 13.49 -11.84 -10.01
C SER A 99 14.94 -11.79 -9.53
N ASP A 100 15.26 -11.05 -8.47
CA ASP A 100 16.59 -11.05 -7.84
C ASP A 100 16.97 -12.44 -7.26
N VAL A 101 15.98 -13.22 -6.79
CA VAL A 101 16.19 -14.59 -6.29
C VAL A 101 16.45 -15.58 -7.43
N GLN A 102 15.68 -15.52 -8.53
CA GLN A 102 15.91 -16.38 -9.70
C GLN A 102 17.12 -15.98 -10.54
N ALA A 103 17.51 -14.70 -10.55
CA ALA A 103 18.73 -14.22 -11.20
C ALA A 103 20.02 -14.59 -10.44
N GLY A 104 19.93 -15.40 -9.38
CA GLY A 104 21.09 -15.99 -8.70
C GLY A 104 21.88 -15.00 -7.84
N THR A 105 21.25 -13.95 -7.28
CA THR A 105 21.95 -13.00 -6.38
C THR A 105 21.74 -13.24 -4.89
N ASN A 106 20.93 -14.23 -4.50
CA ASN A 106 20.83 -14.73 -3.12
C ASN A 106 21.06 -16.26 -3.08
N TRP A 107 22.23 -16.70 -3.53
CA TRP A 107 22.78 -17.97 -3.06
C TRP A 107 23.82 -17.63 -1.99
N LEU A 108 23.49 -17.97 -0.74
CA LEU A 108 24.35 -17.97 0.46
C LEU A 108 24.64 -16.59 1.09
N GLU A 109 24.09 -16.41 2.28
CA GLU A 109 24.70 -15.85 3.52
C GLU A 109 23.54 -15.40 4.42
N LYS A 110 23.13 -16.07 5.52
CA LYS A 110 23.61 -17.19 6.33
C LYS A 110 22.39 -17.93 6.87
#